data_AF-A0A8T6CGA5-F1
#
_entry.id   AF-A0A8T6CGA5-F1
#
_cell.length_a   1.000
_cell.length_b   1.000
_cell.length_c   1.000
_cell.angle_alpha   90.00
_cell.angle_beta   90.00
_cell.angle_gamma   90.00
#
_symmetry.space_group_name_H-M   'P 1'
#
loop_
_entity.id
_entity.type
_entity.pdbx_description
1 polymer ?
#
loop_
_entity_poly.entity_id
_entity_poly.type
_entity_poly.pdbx_seq_one_letter_code
_entity_poly.pdbx_strand_id
1 'polypeptide(L)'
;MAAHYRLRTRLDARIESEGSAPRGLIVVNGERMQAPDRREEPYAEALRVAAEATSYALLPAPELFNAARAALAGADEDTLAAVRARIASANGLVDLSDLLGEGAS
;
A
#
# COMPACT_ATOMS: atom_id res chain seq x y z
N MET A 1 4.67 -24.04 6.33
CA MET A 1 5.26 -22.89 5.61
C MET A 1 4.51 -21.62 5.99
N ALA A 2 5.21 -20.62 6.52
CA ALA A 2 4.63 -19.33 6.86
C ALA A 2 4.14 -18.58 5.61
N ALA A 3 3.15 -17.70 5.75
CA ALA A 3 2.47 -17.03 4.64
C ALA A 3 3.44 -16.27 3.69
N HIS A 4 4.55 -15.74 4.22
CA HIS A 4 5.56 -15.03 3.44
C HIS A 4 6.29 -15.92 2.42
N TYR A 5 6.49 -17.21 2.70
CA TYR A 5 7.09 -18.14 1.74
C TYR A 5 6.19 -18.37 0.53
N ARG A 6 4.87 -18.50 0.75
CA ARG A 6 3.91 -18.70 -0.34
C ARG A 6 3.83 -17.48 -1.26
N LEU A 7 3.90 -16.28 -0.68
CA LEU A 7 3.95 -15.05 -1.47
C LEU A 7 5.23 -15.03 -2.32
N ARG A 8 6.39 -15.26 -1.70
CA ARG A 8 7.68 -15.25 -2.40
C ARG A 8 7.74 -16.23 -3.57
N THR A 9 7.35 -17.50 -3.37
CA THR A 9 7.33 -18.48 -4.46
C THR A 9 6.43 -18.07 -5.64
N ARG A 10 5.29 -17.42 -5.36
CA ARG A 10 4.41 -16.91 -6.42
C ARG A 10 5.03 -15.75 -7.19
N LEU A 11 5.79 -14.90 -6.51
CA LEU A 11 6.50 -13.79 -7.15
C LEU A 11 7.65 -14.30 -8.00
N ASP A 12 8.46 -15.22 -7.47
CA ASP A 12 9.60 -15.81 -8.18
C ASP A 12 9.15 -16.50 -9.48
N ALA A 13 8.08 -17.31 -9.43
CA ALA A 13 7.52 -17.95 -10.63
C ALA A 13 6.98 -16.95 -11.66
N ARG A 14 6.47 -15.79 -11.20
CA ARG A 14 5.98 -14.74 -12.09
C ARG A 14 7.13 -13.97 -12.74
N ILE A 15 8.19 -13.69 -12.00
CA ILE A 15 9.43 -13.10 -12.54
C ILE A 15 10.03 -14.00 -13.63
N GLU A 16 10.09 -15.30 -13.35
CA GLU A 16 10.64 -16.29 -14.27
C GLU A 16 9.84 -16.39 -15.58
N SER A 17 8.51 -16.18 -15.53
CA SER A 17 7.64 -16.22 -16.71
C SER A 17 7.55 -14.90 -17.49
N GLU A 18 7.58 -13.75 -16.80
CA GLU A 18 7.39 -12.43 -17.41
C GLU A 18 8.71 -11.70 -17.71
N GLY A 19 9.85 -12.23 -17.26
CA GLY A 19 11.18 -11.64 -17.46
C GLY A 19 11.39 -10.31 -16.73
N SER A 20 10.44 -9.91 -15.89
CA SER A 20 10.47 -8.66 -15.13
C SER A 20 9.83 -8.84 -13.76
N ALA A 21 10.26 -8.03 -12.78
CA ALA A 21 9.63 -7.99 -11.47
C ALA A 21 8.22 -7.41 -11.60
N PRO A 22 7.14 -8.16 -11.30
CA PRO A 22 5.81 -7.59 -11.31
C PRO A 22 5.74 -6.52 -10.22
N ARG A 23 5.39 -5.30 -10.62
CA ARG A 23 5.03 -4.25 -9.66
C ARG A 23 3.81 -4.73 -8.89
N GLY A 24 3.86 -4.63 -7.56
CA GLY A 24 2.77 -5.08 -6.71
C GLY A 24 2.41 -4.04 -5.66
N LEU A 25 1.16 -4.10 -5.22
CA LEU A 25 0.65 -3.30 -4.12
C LEU A 25 0.48 -4.21 -2.90
N ILE A 26 1.13 -3.85 -1.79
CA ILE A 26 0.96 -4.47 -0.49
C ILE A 26 0.06 -3.56 0.33
N VAL A 27 -1.16 -3.99 0.63
CA VAL A 27 -2.03 -3.30 1.58
C VAL A 27 -1.81 -3.89 2.96
N VAL A 28 -1.34 -3.08 3.92
CA VAL A 28 -1.03 -3.54 5.28
C VAL A 28 -2.05 -3.05 6.28
N ASN A 29 -2.51 -3.96 7.12
CA ASN A 29 -3.33 -3.69 8.29
C ASN A 29 -2.75 -4.43 9.51
N GLY A 30 -1.55 -4.00 9.94
CA GLY A 30 -0.82 -4.63 11.05
C GLY A 30 -1.62 -4.62 12.36
N GLU A 31 -2.51 -3.65 12.47
CA GLU A 31 -3.22 -3.29 13.69
C GLU A 31 -4.70 -3.73 13.69
N ARG A 32 -5.10 -4.66 12.80
CA ARG A 32 -6.51 -5.04 12.62
C ARG A 32 -7.20 -5.57 13.88
N MET A 33 -6.42 -6.15 14.80
CA MET A 33 -6.90 -6.72 16.06
C MET A 33 -6.70 -5.78 17.25
N GLN A 34 -5.99 -4.67 17.04
CA GLN A 34 -5.68 -3.71 18.09
C GLN A 34 -6.78 -2.65 18.16
N ALA A 35 -7.13 -2.28 19.40
CA ALA A 35 -8.02 -1.16 19.64
C ALA A 35 -7.38 0.13 19.07
N PRO A 36 -8.17 1.09 18.54
CA PRO A 36 -7.64 2.28 17.88
C PRO A 36 -6.62 3.08 18.69
N ASP A 37 -6.82 3.16 20.02
CA ASP A 37 -5.96 3.83 20.99
C ASP A 37 -4.62 3.14 21.26
N ARG A 38 -4.46 1.90 20.79
CA ARG A 38 -3.27 1.07 20.98
C ARG A 38 -2.52 0.79 19.68
N ARG A 39 -2.95 1.39 18.58
CA ARG A 39 -2.31 1.19 17.29
C ARG A 39 -0.97 1.91 17.26
N GLU A 40 0.07 1.17 16.92
CA GLU A 40 1.41 1.69 16.71
C GLU A 40 1.67 1.86 15.20
N GLU A 41 2.91 1.63 14.76
CA GLU A 41 3.30 1.67 13.35
C GLU A 41 2.50 0.66 12.50
N PRO A 42 1.89 1.08 11.38
CA PRO A 42 0.99 0.23 10.60
C PRO A 42 1.70 -0.95 9.91
N TYR A 43 3.04 -0.95 9.87
CA TYR A 43 3.88 -1.98 9.31
C TYR A 43 5.23 -2.06 10.04
N ALA A 44 5.91 -3.20 9.94
CA ALA A 44 7.29 -3.33 10.42
C ALA A 44 8.26 -2.65 9.43
N GLU A 45 9.30 -2.01 9.94
CA GLU A 45 10.32 -1.33 9.12
C GLU A 45 11.00 -2.27 8.10
N ALA A 46 11.22 -3.52 8.47
CA ALA A 46 11.75 -4.54 7.56
C ALA A 46 10.87 -4.75 6.31
N LEU A 47 9.54 -4.57 6.44
CA LEU A 47 8.61 -4.66 5.31
C LEU A 47 8.73 -3.45 4.38
N ARG A 48 8.91 -2.25 4.93
CA ARG A 48 9.15 -1.02 4.14
C ARG A 48 10.39 -1.15 3.28
N VAL A 49 11.51 -1.54 3.91
CA VAL A 49 12.79 -1.76 3.22
C VAL A 49 12.68 -2.83 2.13
N ALA A 50 11.98 -3.94 2.42
CA ALA A 50 11.76 -5.00 1.43
C ALA A 50 10.91 -4.53 0.25
N ALA A 51 9.86 -3.73 0.49
CA ALA A 51 8.99 -3.19 -0.55
C ALA A 51 9.74 -2.23 -1.49
N GLU A 52 10.59 -1.35 -0.93
CA GLU A 52 11.44 -0.44 -1.70
C GLU A 52 12.41 -1.19 -2.60
N ALA A 53 13.10 -2.20 -2.07
CA ALA A 53 14.06 -3.01 -2.82
C ALA A 53 13.43 -3.82 -3.95
N THR A 54 12.14 -4.15 -3.84
CA THR A 54 11.44 -5.01 -4.79
C THR A 54 10.48 -4.26 -5.72
N SER A 55 10.45 -2.91 -5.66
CA SER A 55 9.52 -2.06 -6.43
C SER A 55 8.04 -2.35 -6.14
N TYR A 56 7.74 -2.70 -4.89
CA TYR A 56 6.37 -2.83 -4.40
C TYR A 56 5.94 -1.52 -3.75
N ALA A 57 4.70 -1.13 -4.01
CA ALA A 57 4.03 -0.07 -3.26
C ALA A 57 3.51 -0.65 -1.93
N LEU A 58 3.78 0.02 -0.83
CA LEU A 58 3.32 -0.33 0.51
C LEU A 58 2.26 0.69 0.94
N LEU A 59 1.00 0.28 0.97
CA LEU A 59 -0.12 1.15 1.29
C LEU A 59 -0.74 0.77 2.64
N PRO A 60 -0.66 1.64 3.66
CA PRO A 60 -1.38 1.43 4.90
C PRO A 60 -2.90 1.39 4.67
N ALA A 61 -3.60 0.51 5.39
CA ALA A 61 -5.06 0.43 5.30
C ALA A 61 -5.79 1.74 5.62
N PRO A 62 -5.35 2.59 6.58
CA PRO A 62 -5.93 3.92 6.79
C PRO A 62 -5.87 4.82 5.55
N GLU A 63 -4.74 4.84 4.83
CA GLU A 63 -4.57 5.62 3.60
C GLU A 63 -5.55 5.14 2.51
N LEU A 64 -5.67 3.82 2.32
CA LEU A 64 -6.64 3.25 1.38
C LEU A 64 -8.08 3.61 1.77
N PHE A 65 -8.40 3.59 3.06
CA PHE A 65 -9.72 3.95 3.56
C PHE A 65 -10.03 5.43 3.31
N ASN A 66 -9.06 6.32 3.53
CA ASN A 66 -9.22 7.75 3.26
C ASN A 66 -9.43 8.01 1.76
N ALA A 67 -8.67 7.34 0.89
CA ALA A 67 -8.86 7.41 -0.55
C ALA A 67 -10.26 6.94 -0.98
N ALA A 68 -10.73 5.82 -0.42
CA ALA A 68 -12.08 5.31 -0.67
C ALA A 68 -13.17 6.27 -0.18
N ARG A 69 -12.98 6.88 1.00
CA ARG A 69 -13.89 7.91 1.53
C ARG A 69 -13.95 9.14 0.64
N ALA A 70 -12.81 9.64 0.16
CA ALA A 70 -12.76 10.78 -0.74
C ALA A 70 -13.50 10.49 -2.05
N ALA A 71 -13.31 9.30 -2.63
CA ALA A 71 -14.05 8.87 -3.82
C ALA A 71 -15.57 8.82 -3.57
N LEU A 72 -16.00 8.28 -2.43
CA LEU A 72 -17.42 8.22 -2.06
C LEU A 72 -18.02 9.61 -1.75
N ALA A 73 -17.21 10.54 -1.25
CA ALA A 73 -17.61 11.92 -0.98
C ALA A 73 -17.70 12.78 -2.26
N GLY A 74 -17.33 12.23 -3.42
CA GLY A 74 -17.36 12.95 -4.70
C GLY A 74 -16.15 13.84 -4.95
N ALA A 75 -14.96 13.43 -4.47
CA ALA A 75 -13.70 14.07 -4.87
C ALA A 75 -13.61 14.15 -6.41
N ASP A 76 -12.96 15.21 -6.89
CA ASP A 76 -12.84 15.45 -8.32
C ASP A 76 -11.98 14.38 -9.02
N GLU A 77 -12.23 14.20 -10.32
CA GLU A 77 -11.58 13.15 -11.10
C GLU A 77 -10.06 13.35 -11.22
N ASP A 78 -9.57 14.59 -11.16
CA ASP A 78 -8.13 14.89 -11.22
C ASP A 78 -7.43 14.42 -9.94
N THR A 79 -8.03 14.67 -8.77
CA THR A 79 -7.58 14.14 -7.48
C THR A 79 -7.58 12.62 -7.47
N LEU A 80 -8.66 11.98 -7.93
CA LEU A 80 -8.75 10.52 -7.99
C LEU A 80 -7.75 9.91 -8.98
N ALA A 81 -7.51 10.57 -10.11
CA ALA A 81 -6.48 10.17 -11.06
C ALA A 81 -5.07 10.28 -10.46
N ALA A 82 -4.78 11.34 -9.72
CA ALA A 82 -3.51 11.53 -9.02
C ALA A 82 -3.28 10.44 -7.96
N VAL A 83 -4.32 10.10 -7.17
CA VAL A 83 -4.25 9.00 -6.18
C VAL A 83 -3.94 7.66 -6.85
N ARG A 84 -4.66 7.31 -7.93
CA ARG A 84 -4.41 6.06 -8.67
C ARG A 84 -3.01 6.04 -9.27
N ALA A 85 -2.56 7.16 -9.84
CA ALA A 85 -1.21 7.29 -10.38
C ALA A 85 -0.15 7.07 -9.30
N ARG A 86 -0.31 7.71 -8.12
CA ARG A 86 0.60 7.55 -6.97
C ARG A 86 0.68 6.10 -6.51
N ILE A 87 -0.46 5.43 -6.35
CA ILE A 87 -0.52 4.02 -5.96
C ILE A 87 0.20 3.13 -7.00
N ALA A 88 0.01 3.41 -8.29
CA ALA A 88 0.61 2.63 -9.37
C ALA A 88 2.11 2.93 -9.58
N SER A 89 2.58 4.11 -9.19
CA SER A 89 3.94 4.58 -9.46
C SER A 89 4.89 4.52 -8.26
N ALA A 90 4.37 4.40 -7.03
CA ALA A 90 5.20 4.35 -5.83
C ALA A 90 6.05 3.07 -5.73
N ASN A 91 7.21 3.21 -5.11
CA ASN A 91 8.07 2.12 -4.65
C ASN A 91 8.34 2.39 -3.16
N GLY A 92 7.97 1.46 -2.29
CA GLY A 92 7.94 1.70 -0.85
C GLY A 92 6.64 2.32 -0.38
N LEU A 93 6.70 3.08 0.72
CA LEU A 93 5.53 3.66 1.36
C LEU A 93 4.75 4.57 0.41
N VAL A 94 3.44 4.36 0.34
CA VAL A 94 2.50 5.24 -0.35
C VAL A 94 1.94 6.22 0.67
N ASP A 95 2.27 7.49 0.47
CA ASP A 95 1.65 8.61 1.16
C ASP A 95 0.66 9.31 0.22
N LEU A 96 -0.57 9.49 0.69
CA LEU A 96 -1.67 10.16 -0.03
C LEU A 96 -2.14 11.43 0.69
N SER A 97 -1.54 11.80 1.82
CA SER A 97 -1.95 12.95 2.64
C SER A 97 -1.92 14.27 1.87
N ASP A 98 -0.95 14.43 0.97
CA ASP A 98 -0.80 15.59 0.09
C ASP A 98 -1.92 15.72 -0.97
N LEU A 99 -2.51 14.59 -1.37
CA LEU A 99 -3.54 14.53 -2.42
C LEU A 99 -4.96 14.58 -1.85
N LEU A 100 -5.16 14.07 -0.64
CA LEU A 100 -6.48 13.96 -0.01
C LEU A 100 -6.75 15.09 0.99
N GLY A 101 -5.74 15.90 1.31
CA GLY A 101 -5.75 16.88 2.38
C GLY A 101 -5.70 16.21 3.76
N GLU A 102 -5.14 16.90 4.76
CA GLU A 102 -5.21 16.49 6.17
C GLU A 102 -6.68 16.52 6.62
N GLY A 103 -7.42 15.44 6.39
CA GLY A 103 -8.88 15.47 6.37
C GLY A 103 -9.56 14.17 6.80
N ALA A 104 -9.04 13.53 7.84
CA ALA A 104 -9.82 12.58 8.64
C ALA A 104 -9.29 12.54 10.08
N SER A 105 -9.42 13.67 10.79
CA SER A 105 -9.46 13.63 12.26
C SER A 105 -10.73 12.96 12.77
#